data_AF-A0AB39NBN7-F1
#
_entry.id   AF-A0AB39NBN7-F1
#
_cell.length_a   1.000
_cell.length_b   1.000
_cell.length_c   1.000
_cell.angle_alpha   90.00
_cell.angle_beta   90.00
_cell.angle_gamma   90.00
#
_symmetry.space_group_name_H-M   'P 1'
#
loop_
_entity.id
_entity.type
_entity.pdbx_description
1 polymer ?
#
loop_
_entity_poly.entity_id
_entity_poly.type
_entity_poly.pdbx_seq_one_letter_code
_entity_poly.pdbx_strand_id
1 'polypeptide(L)'
;MDKIQELKDQLKHHLLQAQAIAAKADDEGRDFTDDERGQVKQHMDQAQDAKAGLEKAKASATMRQALSDLGDEIQVEEKSGERRTPSGLVIPDAKASLGETFVKSGEYQGLMQSAPNGVFGKDHRVQSRPVGYKTLVTGSSDTSGGAFVNNDLMGLQVGMLAFQRPLRLRDVVTNLTTTSDTIEYVRQTSQTNNAAPVAESTATADPGSMNAANGVKPESALAWAKVTTPVRTIAHWIPLTKRALSDAAQVRSIIDAFLRYGLEEELEDQMIAGDGTGENLEGLATVSGVQAQAWDTDPLTTTRKAKTKVRLVGRSVANAYLLNPADLETIDLLQDNEARFYFGGPSGAGTAGTLWGLPVVETEAVPAGTGYVGDFRKAVLWDREQASITISDSHANFFIRNMVAILAEMRAAFGVIQPNAFVEIDLTA
;
A
#
# COMPACT_ATOMS: atom_id res chain seq x y z
N MET A 1 59.63 -49.36 8.09
CA MET A 1 60.49 -48.90 6.98
C MET A 1 59.95 -49.51 5.71
N ASP A 2 59.80 -48.70 4.65
CA ASP A 2 59.00 -49.04 3.46
C ASP A 2 59.64 -50.21 2.69
N LYS A 3 58.91 -51.32 2.54
CA LYS A 3 59.42 -52.55 1.91
C LYS A 3 59.86 -52.32 0.45
N ILE A 4 59.33 -51.27 -0.18
CA ILE A 4 59.75 -50.80 -1.51
C ILE A 4 61.17 -50.21 -1.47
N GLN A 5 61.52 -49.48 -0.41
CA GLN A 5 62.84 -48.87 -0.26
C GLN A 5 63.92 -49.94 0.00
N GLU A 6 63.61 -50.93 0.82
CA GLU A 6 64.50 -52.07 1.08
C GLU A 6 64.82 -52.87 -0.20
N LEU A 7 63.81 -53.13 -1.04
CA LEU A 7 64.00 -53.82 -2.33
C LEU A 7 64.78 -52.97 -3.35
N LYS A 8 64.62 -51.64 -3.32
CA LYS A 8 65.44 -50.72 -4.14
C LYS A 8 66.90 -50.74 -3.71
N ASP A 9 67.14 -50.73 -2.41
CA ASP A 9 68.50 -50.74 -1.86
C ASP A 9 69.20 -52.07 -2.13
N GLN A 10 68.49 -53.20 -2.03
CA GLN A 10 68.99 -54.53 -2.43
C GLN A 10 69.32 -54.62 -3.93
N LEU A 11 68.45 -54.09 -4.80
CA LEU A 11 68.70 -54.06 -6.24
C LEU A 11 69.93 -53.21 -6.56
N LYS A 12 70.05 -52.03 -5.93
CA LYS A 12 71.21 -51.15 -6.11
C LYS A 12 72.50 -51.80 -5.62
N HIS A 13 72.44 -52.51 -4.49
CA HIS A 13 73.59 -53.22 -3.93
C HIS A 13 74.12 -54.29 -4.89
N HIS A 14 73.25 -55.17 -5.41
CA HIS A 14 73.67 -56.24 -6.32
C HIS A 14 74.12 -55.73 -7.69
N LEU A 15 73.51 -54.66 -8.21
CA LEU A 15 74.00 -54.03 -9.45
C LEU A 15 75.36 -53.36 -9.27
N LEU A 16 75.61 -52.70 -8.12
CA LEU A 16 76.91 -52.10 -7.84
C LEU A 16 78.00 -53.17 -7.67
N GLN A 17 77.67 -54.32 -7.06
CA GLN A 17 78.61 -55.44 -6.96
C GLN A 17 78.91 -56.07 -8.32
N ALA A 18 77.89 -56.28 -9.16
CA ALA A 18 78.09 -56.77 -10.53
C ALA A 18 78.91 -55.77 -11.37
N GLN A 19 78.65 -54.48 -11.25
CA GLN A 19 79.42 -53.42 -11.92
C GLN A 19 80.85 -53.29 -11.39
N ALA A 20 81.09 -53.50 -10.10
CA ALA A 20 82.44 -53.47 -9.54
C ALA A 20 83.29 -54.66 -10.02
N ILE A 21 82.67 -55.82 -10.23
CA ILE A 21 83.35 -56.99 -10.81
C ILE A 21 83.63 -56.75 -12.31
N ALA A 22 82.68 -56.15 -13.04
CA ALA A 22 82.88 -55.72 -14.43
C ALA A 22 83.99 -54.67 -14.57
N ALA A 23 83.98 -53.63 -13.74
CA ALA A 23 85.00 -52.59 -13.76
C ALA A 23 86.40 -53.13 -13.44
N LYS A 24 86.53 -54.11 -12.53
CA LYS A 24 87.83 -54.76 -12.26
C LYS A 24 88.35 -55.58 -13.45
N ALA A 25 87.46 -56.25 -14.17
CA ALA A 25 87.84 -56.99 -15.39
C ALA A 25 88.26 -56.03 -16.51
N ASP A 26 87.53 -54.91 -16.66
CA ASP A 26 87.81 -53.87 -17.65
C ASP A 26 89.12 -53.10 -17.35
N ASP A 27 89.38 -52.75 -16.07
CA ASP A 27 90.60 -52.04 -15.64
C ASP A 27 91.87 -52.90 -15.81
N GLU A 28 91.72 -54.23 -15.74
CA GLU A 28 92.81 -55.19 -15.97
C GLU A 28 92.93 -55.63 -17.44
N GLY A 29 92.07 -55.12 -18.33
CA GLY A 29 92.10 -55.39 -19.77
C GLY A 29 91.95 -56.87 -20.11
N ARG A 30 91.24 -57.65 -19.28
CA ARG A 30 91.05 -59.10 -19.41
C ARG A 30 89.58 -59.48 -19.48
N ASP A 31 89.29 -60.57 -20.18
CA ASP A 31 87.96 -61.17 -20.15
C ASP A 31 87.64 -61.78 -18.77
N PHE A 32 86.36 -61.81 -18.41
CA PHE A 32 85.88 -62.39 -17.15
C PHE A 32 86.35 -63.84 -16.96
N THR A 33 86.96 -64.13 -15.81
CA THR A 33 87.25 -65.52 -15.40
C THR A 33 85.96 -66.31 -15.16
N ASP A 34 86.02 -67.64 -15.22
CA ASP A 34 84.82 -68.48 -15.06
C ASP A 34 84.15 -68.28 -13.68
N ASP A 35 84.92 -68.03 -12.62
CA ASP A 35 84.39 -67.72 -11.28
C ASP A 35 83.73 -66.33 -11.22
N GLU A 36 84.32 -65.31 -11.86
CA GLU A 36 83.74 -63.95 -11.95
C GLU A 36 82.45 -63.96 -12.78
N ARG A 37 82.36 -64.74 -13.86
CA ARG A 37 81.11 -64.93 -14.62
C ARG A 37 80.01 -65.58 -13.77
N GLY A 38 80.38 -66.55 -12.92
CA GLY A 38 79.46 -67.17 -11.97
C GLY A 38 78.89 -66.17 -10.97
N GLN A 39 79.75 -65.34 -10.37
CA GLN A 39 79.35 -64.33 -9.39
C GLN A 39 78.51 -63.19 -10.00
N VAL A 40 78.88 -62.71 -11.19
CA VAL A 40 78.09 -61.69 -11.92
C VAL A 40 76.71 -62.25 -12.27
N LYS A 41 76.63 -63.50 -12.73
CA LYS A 41 75.34 -64.15 -13.02
C LYS A 41 74.47 -64.27 -11.76
N GLN A 42 75.05 -64.69 -10.63
CA GLN A 42 74.32 -64.77 -9.37
C GLN A 42 73.79 -63.41 -8.88
N HIS A 43 74.59 -62.35 -8.99
CA HIS A 43 74.14 -61.00 -8.63
C HIS A 43 73.08 -60.45 -9.59
N MET A 44 73.16 -60.81 -10.88
CA MET A 44 72.13 -60.45 -11.87
C MET A 44 70.82 -61.19 -11.62
N ASP A 45 70.86 -62.47 -11.27
CA ASP A 45 69.68 -63.27 -10.91
C ASP A 45 69.02 -62.68 -9.64
N GLN A 46 69.80 -62.36 -8.61
CA GLN A 46 69.30 -61.71 -7.38
C GLN A 46 68.74 -60.30 -7.63
N ALA A 47 69.36 -59.52 -8.52
CA ALA A 47 68.85 -58.22 -8.92
C ALA A 47 67.53 -58.35 -9.71
N GLN A 48 67.38 -59.38 -10.53
CA GLN A 48 66.15 -59.67 -11.27
C GLN A 48 65.02 -60.10 -10.34
N ASP A 49 65.31 -60.92 -9.32
CA ASP A 49 64.34 -61.31 -8.28
C ASP A 49 63.91 -60.10 -7.43
N ALA A 50 64.85 -59.25 -7.02
CA ALA A 50 64.55 -58.00 -6.30
C ALA A 50 63.69 -57.06 -7.15
N LYS A 51 63.96 -56.96 -8.46
CA LYS A 51 63.16 -56.18 -9.40
C LYS A 51 61.74 -56.72 -9.54
N ALA A 52 61.58 -58.04 -9.64
CA ALA A 52 60.27 -58.68 -9.70
C ALA A 52 59.48 -58.48 -8.40
N GLY A 53 60.14 -58.56 -7.24
CA GLY A 53 59.55 -58.24 -5.93
C GLY A 53 59.11 -56.78 -5.81
N LEU A 54 59.92 -55.86 -6.35
CA LEU A 54 59.64 -54.42 -6.34
C LEU A 54 58.43 -54.07 -7.21
N GLU A 55 58.29 -54.67 -8.40
CA GLU A 55 57.11 -54.47 -9.25
C GLU A 55 55.84 -55.05 -8.60
N LYS A 56 55.92 -56.21 -7.94
CA LYS A 56 54.81 -56.76 -7.14
C LYS A 56 54.43 -55.86 -5.97
N ALA A 57 55.42 -55.29 -5.27
CA ALA A 57 55.19 -54.39 -4.15
C ALA A 57 54.57 -53.06 -4.60
N LYS A 58 55.02 -52.49 -5.73
CA LYS A 58 54.39 -51.33 -6.35
C LYS A 58 52.96 -51.63 -6.80
N ALA A 59 52.72 -52.76 -7.46
CA ALA A 59 51.38 -53.17 -7.87
C ALA A 59 50.44 -53.37 -6.68
N SER A 60 50.96 -53.88 -5.56
CA SER A 60 50.20 -53.99 -4.31
C SER A 60 49.92 -52.62 -3.68
N ALA A 61 50.86 -51.68 -3.78
CA ALA A 61 50.69 -50.32 -3.31
C ALA A 61 49.65 -49.56 -4.16
N THR A 62 49.69 -49.68 -5.48
CA THR A 62 48.69 -49.09 -6.38
C THR A 62 47.32 -49.73 -6.20
N MET A 63 47.25 -51.05 -5.96
CA MET A 63 45.99 -51.74 -5.65
C MET A 63 45.42 -51.29 -4.29
N ARG A 64 46.25 -51.06 -3.27
CA ARG A 64 45.82 -50.47 -1.99
C ARG A 64 45.35 -49.03 -2.13
N GLN A 65 46.01 -48.25 -2.99
CA GLN A 65 45.61 -46.89 -3.28
C GLN A 65 44.26 -46.86 -4.03
N ALA A 66 44.09 -47.72 -5.04
CA ALA A 66 42.80 -47.89 -5.73
C ALA A 66 41.69 -48.41 -4.81
N LEU A 67 42.00 -49.26 -3.82
CA LEU A 67 41.06 -49.69 -2.78
C LEU A 67 40.68 -48.56 -1.82
N SER A 68 41.62 -47.65 -1.49
CA SER A 68 41.32 -46.45 -0.70
C SER A 68 40.42 -45.50 -1.49
N ASP A 69 40.73 -45.24 -2.76
CA ASP A 69 39.95 -44.34 -3.62
C ASP A 69 38.53 -44.88 -3.85
N LEU A 70 38.38 -46.21 -4.03
CA LEU A 70 37.08 -46.86 -4.18
C LEU A 70 36.31 -46.95 -2.84
N GLY A 71 37.02 -47.03 -1.70
CA GLY A 71 36.45 -46.98 -0.36
C GLY A 71 35.91 -45.60 0.03
N ASP A 72 36.56 -44.54 -0.43
CA ASP A 72 36.13 -43.14 -0.25
C ASP A 72 34.85 -42.81 -1.05
N GLU A 73 34.60 -43.49 -2.18
CA GLU A 73 33.38 -43.32 -2.99
C GLU A 73 32.16 -44.10 -2.46
N ILE A 74 32.35 -45.19 -1.71
CA ILE A 74 31.26 -46.10 -1.26
C ILE A 74 30.99 -46.00 0.26
N GLN A 75 31.67 -45.12 1.00
CA GLN A 75 31.51 -44.95 2.46
C GLN A 75 31.54 -46.28 3.23
N VAL A 76 32.57 -47.09 3.01
CA VAL A 76 32.81 -48.28 3.84
C VAL A 76 34.03 -48.06 4.71
N GLU A 77 33.89 -47.23 5.76
CA GLU A 77 34.65 -47.42 7.00
C GLU A 77 33.89 -46.83 8.20
N GLU A 78 33.49 -47.73 9.11
CA GLU A 78 33.16 -47.43 10.49
C GLU A 78 34.46 -47.42 11.30
N LYS A 79 35.09 -46.25 11.47
CA LYS A 79 36.13 -46.03 12.49
C LYS A 79 36.02 -44.67 13.16
N SER A 80 35.90 -44.74 14.49
CA SER A 80 35.86 -43.65 15.45
C SER A 80 37.20 -42.90 15.53
N GLY A 81 37.21 -41.60 15.20
CA GLY A 81 38.34 -40.70 15.44
C GLY A 81 38.26 -39.43 14.61
N GLU A 82 38.46 -38.28 15.26
CA GLU A 82 38.29 -36.90 14.75
C GLU A 82 38.72 -36.66 13.28
N ARG A 83 37.83 -36.03 12.50
CA ARG A 83 38.10 -35.62 11.12
C ARG A 83 38.92 -34.32 11.08
N ARG A 84 40.16 -34.41 10.60
CA ARG A 84 41.04 -33.24 10.33
C ARG A 84 41.19 -33.05 8.83
N THR A 85 41.14 -31.82 8.34
CA THR A 85 41.47 -31.52 6.93
C THR A 85 42.99 -31.58 6.69
N PRO A 86 43.46 -31.70 5.43
CA PRO A 86 44.88 -31.65 5.08
C PRO A 86 45.60 -30.35 5.51
N SER A 87 44.86 -29.30 5.87
CA SER A 87 45.36 -28.01 6.36
C SER A 87 45.38 -27.88 7.89
N GLY A 88 45.11 -28.96 8.63
CA GLY A 88 45.14 -28.96 10.10
C GLY A 88 43.96 -28.26 10.76
N LEU A 89 42.88 -27.97 10.02
CA LEU A 89 41.66 -27.41 10.58
C LEU A 89 40.73 -28.52 11.09
N VAL A 90 40.14 -28.26 12.26
CA VAL A 90 39.14 -29.13 12.88
C VAL A 90 37.80 -28.96 12.14
N ILE A 91 37.27 -30.03 11.57
CA ILE A 91 35.91 -30.03 11.01
C ILE A 91 34.95 -30.25 12.19
N PRO A 92 34.03 -29.32 12.48
CA PRO A 92 33.12 -29.46 13.60
C PRO A 92 32.17 -30.63 13.40
N ASP A 93 32.00 -31.43 14.45
CA ASP A 93 31.01 -32.51 14.51
C ASP A 93 29.60 -31.91 14.67
N ALA A 94 28.61 -32.45 13.95
CA ALA A 94 27.30 -31.83 13.73
C ALA A 94 26.42 -31.69 14.99
N LYS A 95 26.91 -32.13 16.15
CA LYS A 95 26.18 -32.13 17.44
C LYS A 95 26.72 -31.14 18.47
N ALA A 96 27.84 -30.46 18.22
CA ALA A 96 28.41 -29.50 19.17
C ALA A 96 27.84 -28.09 18.93
N SER A 97 27.44 -27.40 20.01
CA SER A 97 26.99 -26.00 19.91
C SER A 97 28.17 -25.10 19.54
N LEU A 98 27.92 -23.98 18.84
CA LEU A 98 28.95 -23.01 18.45
C LEU A 98 29.82 -22.55 19.64
N GLY A 99 29.23 -22.41 20.83
CA GLY A 99 29.95 -22.06 22.05
C GLY A 99 30.86 -23.19 22.56
N GLU A 100 30.41 -24.44 22.45
CA GLU A 100 31.21 -25.61 22.83
C GLU A 100 32.39 -25.82 21.87
N THR A 101 32.19 -25.57 20.59
CA THR A 101 33.24 -25.61 19.56
C THR A 101 34.27 -24.49 19.76
N PHE A 102 33.84 -23.31 20.20
CA PHE A 102 34.75 -22.21 20.56
C PHE A 102 35.60 -22.53 21.79
N VAL A 103 35.01 -23.07 22.86
CA VAL A 103 35.73 -23.47 24.08
C VAL A 103 36.74 -24.60 23.81
N LYS A 104 36.42 -25.52 22.89
CA LYS A 104 37.30 -26.61 22.48
C LYS A 104 38.33 -26.23 21.43
N SER A 105 38.28 -25.00 20.89
CA SER A 105 39.28 -24.54 19.92
C SER A 105 40.66 -24.48 20.57
N GLY A 106 41.70 -24.88 19.82
CA GLY A 106 43.08 -24.87 20.32
C GLY A 106 43.56 -23.46 20.68
N GLU A 107 42.95 -22.46 20.08
CA GLU A 107 43.18 -21.04 20.31
C GLU A 107 42.58 -20.56 21.64
N TYR A 108 41.36 -20.98 21.99
CA TYR A 108 40.75 -20.68 23.30
C TYR A 108 41.45 -21.43 24.43
N GLN A 109 41.81 -22.70 24.22
CA GLN A 109 42.60 -23.46 25.20
C GLN A 109 43.99 -22.87 25.40
N GLY A 110 44.63 -22.38 24.34
CA GLY A 110 45.90 -21.64 24.43
C GLY A 110 45.78 -20.30 25.18
N LEU A 111 44.65 -19.61 25.04
CA LEU A 111 44.32 -18.41 25.81
C LEU A 111 44.07 -18.73 27.30
N MET A 112 43.49 -19.89 27.60
CA MET A 112 43.22 -20.31 28.97
C MET A 112 44.49 -20.80 29.68
N GLN A 113 45.46 -21.37 28.94
CA GLN A 113 46.78 -21.72 29.45
C GLN A 113 47.62 -20.49 29.89
N SER A 114 47.39 -19.31 29.30
CA SER A 114 48.05 -18.07 29.76
C SER A 114 47.43 -17.49 31.05
N ALA A 115 46.32 -18.05 31.53
CA ALA A 115 45.64 -17.68 32.77
C ALA A 115 45.41 -18.92 33.66
N PRO A 116 46.42 -19.38 34.42
CA PRO A 116 46.38 -20.66 35.16
C PRO A 116 45.29 -20.78 36.23
N ASN A 117 44.67 -19.67 36.65
CA ASN A 117 43.56 -19.65 37.63
C ASN A 117 42.22 -19.16 37.04
N GLY A 118 42.07 -19.12 35.72
CA GLY A 118 40.81 -18.71 35.07
C GLY A 118 40.45 -17.23 35.19
N VAL A 119 41.35 -16.40 35.73
CA VAL A 119 41.19 -14.95 35.87
C VAL A 119 42.38 -14.26 35.20
N PHE A 120 42.09 -13.37 34.24
CA PHE A 120 43.11 -12.51 33.64
C PHE A 120 43.43 -11.37 34.61
N GLY A 121 44.69 -11.28 35.06
CA GLY A 121 45.13 -10.18 35.93
C GLY A 121 44.99 -8.82 35.23
N LYS A 122 44.73 -7.76 36.00
CA LYS A 122 44.47 -6.37 35.55
C LYS A 122 45.48 -5.84 34.50
N ASP A 123 46.74 -6.28 34.52
CA ASP A 123 47.79 -5.81 33.61
C ASP A 123 48.15 -6.80 32.48
N HIS A 124 47.38 -7.89 32.32
CA HIS A 124 47.64 -8.91 31.31
C HIS A 124 47.04 -8.49 29.94
N ARG A 125 47.87 -8.32 28.91
CA ARG A 125 47.38 -8.08 27.54
C ARG A 125 46.89 -9.39 26.93
N VAL A 126 45.57 -9.60 26.98
CA VAL A 126 44.90 -10.73 26.34
C VAL A 126 44.83 -10.47 24.84
N GLN A 127 45.64 -11.19 24.05
CA GLN A 127 45.54 -11.18 22.58
C GLN A 127 45.16 -12.57 22.09
N SER A 128 43.88 -12.79 21.81
CA SER A 128 43.40 -13.95 21.06
C SER A 128 43.66 -13.75 19.57
N ARG A 129 44.25 -14.74 18.90
CA ARG A 129 44.28 -14.77 17.43
C ARG A 129 42.84 -14.90 16.90
N PRO A 130 42.44 -14.20 15.83
CA PRO A 130 41.07 -14.22 15.35
C PRO A 130 40.69 -15.63 14.91
N VAL A 131 39.60 -16.16 15.49
CA VAL A 131 38.98 -17.40 15.04
C VAL A 131 38.34 -17.12 13.68
N GLY A 132 38.96 -17.61 12.61
CA GLY A 132 38.53 -17.35 11.24
C GLY A 132 37.29 -18.16 10.87
N TYR A 133 36.11 -17.62 11.11
CA TYR A 133 34.89 -18.12 10.46
C TYR A 133 34.85 -17.56 9.03
N LYS A 134 34.86 -18.45 8.03
CA LYS A 134 35.00 -18.08 6.61
C LYS A 134 33.80 -17.30 6.05
N THR A 135 32.64 -17.34 6.70
CA THR A 135 31.41 -16.73 6.20
C THR A 135 30.57 -16.15 7.34
N LEU A 136 30.22 -14.87 7.22
CA LEU A 136 29.29 -14.16 8.10
C LEU A 136 27.89 -14.20 7.47
N VAL A 137 26.93 -14.81 8.15
CA VAL A 137 25.52 -14.79 7.72
C VAL A 137 24.91 -13.46 8.17
N THR A 138 24.57 -12.57 7.22
CA THR A 138 24.00 -11.24 7.52
C THR A 138 22.56 -11.14 7.03
N GLY A 139 21.72 -10.38 7.75
CA GLY A 139 20.32 -10.15 7.39
C GLY A 139 20.12 -9.15 6.24
N SER A 140 21.19 -8.64 5.64
CA SER A 140 21.16 -7.53 4.67
C SER A 140 21.21 -7.97 3.21
N SER A 141 21.28 -9.27 2.93
CA SER A 141 21.41 -9.83 1.57
C SER A 141 20.49 -11.02 1.38
N ASP A 142 19.79 -11.04 0.25
CA ASP A 142 18.88 -12.11 -0.20
C ASP A 142 19.60 -13.45 -0.43
N THR A 143 20.94 -13.44 -0.46
CA THR A 143 21.80 -14.63 -0.59
C THR A 143 22.28 -15.17 0.76
N SER A 144 21.80 -14.62 1.88
CA SER A 144 22.20 -14.98 3.25
C SER A 144 20.99 -14.98 4.20
N GLY A 145 21.15 -14.58 5.46
CA GLY A 145 20.06 -14.54 6.46
C GLY A 145 18.88 -13.62 6.07
N GLY A 146 19.07 -12.71 5.10
CA GLY A 146 18.00 -11.88 4.53
C GLY A 146 16.93 -12.69 3.78
N ALA A 147 17.23 -13.90 3.30
CA ALA A 147 16.24 -14.79 2.69
C ALA A 147 15.13 -15.24 3.67
N PHE A 148 15.39 -15.16 4.98
CA PHE A 148 14.41 -15.45 6.03
C PHE A 148 13.74 -14.18 6.58
N VAL A 149 14.22 -12.99 6.18
CA VAL A 149 13.59 -11.71 6.50
C VAL A 149 12.46 -11.53 5.49
N ASN A 150 11.26 -11.96 5.86
CA ASN A 150 10.07 -11.58 5.11
C ASN A 150 9.84 -10.08 5.34
N ASN A 151 9.87 -9.29 4.27
CA ASN A 151 9.37 -7.92 4.35
C ASN A 151 7.91 -7.98 4.78
N ASP A 152 7.56 -7.26 5.85
CA ASP A 152 6.15 -7.02 6.16
C ASP A 152 5.54 -6.24 5.01
N LEU A 153 4.76 -6.93 4.18
CA LEU A 153 3.95 -6.30 3.16
C LEU A 153 2.77 -5.65 3.86
N MET A 154 3.01 -4.46 4.40
CA MET A 154 1.98 -3.62 4.97
C MET A 154 1.05 -3.27 3.80
N GLY A 155 -0.16 -3.81 3.83
CA GLY A 155 -1.23 -3.36 2.93
C GLY A 155 -1.55 -1.88 3.15
N LEU A 156 -2.53 -1.35 2.43
CA LEU A 156 -2.92 0.05 2.56
C LEU A 156 -3.25 0.37 4.04
N GLN A 157 -2.35 1.09 4.74
CA GLN A 157 -2.48 1.38 6.17
C GLN A 157 -3.58 2.40 6.48
N VAL A 158 -4.02 3.14 5.47
CA VAL A 158 -5.04 4.17 5.58
C VAL A 158 -6.23 3.76 4.71
N GLY A 159 -7.43 3.71 5.28
CA GLY A 159 -8.64 3.38 4.51
C GLY A 159 -8.83 4.35 3.33
N MET A 160 -9.49 3.92 2.27
CA MET A 160 -9.69 4.76 1.08
C MET A 160 -10.43 6.07 1.37
N LEU A 161 -11.18 6.13 2.47
CA LEU A 161 -11.78 7.36 3.01
C LEU A 161 -10.76 8.49 3.25
N ALA A 162 -9.47 8.19 3.43
CA ALA A 162 -8.42 9.22 3.56
C ALA A 162 -7.87 9.73 2.23
N PHE A 163 -8.20 9.07 1.12
CA PHE A 163 -7.87 9.51 -0.24
C PHE A 163 -9.06 10.15 -0.95
N GLN A 164 -10.23 10.18 -0.30
CA GLN A 164 -11.50 10.64 -0.85
C GLN A 164 -11.93 11.96 -0.19
N ARG A 165 -12.63 12.82 -0.93
CA ARG A 165 -13.09 14.12 -0.41
C ARG A 165 -14.22 13.89 0.60
N PRO A 166 -14.36 14.72 1.65
CA PRO A 166 -15.49 14.59 2.55
C PRO A 166 -16.76 15.07 1.82
N LEU A 167 -17.68 14.16 1.51
CA LEU A 167 -19.01 14.50 1.00
C LEU A 167 -19.85 15.04 2.16
N ARG A 168 -20.46 16.20 2.00
CA ARG A 168 -21.12 16.93 3.11
C ARG A 168 -22.52 17.42 2.78
N LEU A 169 -22.92 17.48 1.52
CA LEU A 169 -24.27 17.98 1.16
C LEU A 169 -25.38 17.11 1.75
N ARG A 170 -25.22 15.77 1.73
CA ARG A 170 -26.23 14.82 2.21
C ARG A 170 -26.52 14.95 3.71
N ASP A 171 -25.58 15.49 4.49
CA ASP A 171 -25.76 15.73 5.94
C ASP A 171 -26.56 17.02 6.23
N VAL A 172 -26.64 17.92 5.26
CA VAL A 172 -27.23 19.26 5.41
C VAL A 172 -28.68 19.27 4.91
N VAL A 173 -29.02 18.35 4.02
CA VAL A 173 -30.34 18.16 3.40
C VAL A 173 -31.19 17.19 4.23
N THR A 174 -32.53 17.30 4.13
CA THR A 174 -33.43 16.38 4.84
C THR A 174 -33.52 15.04 4.10
N ASN A 175 -33.08 13.96 4.73
CA ASN A 175 -33.15 12.61 4.15
C ASN A 175 -34.42 11.89 4.57
N LEU A 176 -35.17 11.37 3.60
CA LEU A 176 -36.36 10.54 3.76
C LEU A 176 -36.22 9.28 2.91
N THR A 177 -37.07 8.29 3.15
CA THR A 177 -37.11 7.04 2.37
C THR A 177 -38.43 6.93 1.60
N THR A 178 -38.42 6.33 0.42
CA THR A 178 -39.62 6.08 -0.39
C THR A 178 -39.68 4.65 -0.93
N THR A 179 -40.89 4.11 -1.10
CA THR A 179 -41.11 2.82 -1.78
C THR A 179 -41.77 2.98 -3.15
N SER A 180 -41.99 4.21 -3.62
CA SER A 180 -42.62 4.52 -4.91
C SER A 180 -41.58 4.98 -5.94
N ASP A 181 -41.82 4.70 -7.22
CA ASP A 181 -40.94 5.12 -8.33
C ASP A 181 -41.15 6.59 -8.74
N THR A 182 -42.21 7.23 -8.22
CA THR A 182 -42.45 8.67 -8.36
C THR A 182 -42.92 9.26 -7.04
N ILE A 183 -42.56 10.52 -6.80
CA ILE A 183 -42.92 11.27 -5.59
C ILE A 183 -43.69 12.51 -6.01
N GLU A 184 -44.93 12.63 -5.55
CA GLU A 184 -45.70 13.86 -5.66
C GLU A 184 -45.60 14.62 -4.34
N TYR A 185 -45.12 15.86 -4.39
CA TYR A 185 -45.10 16.74 -3.23
C TYR A 185 -45.65 18.12 -3.58
N VAL A 186 -46.04 18.86 -2.55
CA VAL A 186 -46.58 20.22 -2.71
C VAL A 186 -45.44 21.20 -2.52
N ARG A 187 -45.12 21.96 -3.57
CA ARG A 187 -44.13 23.03 -3.59
C ARG A 187 -44.82 24.37 -3.36
N GLN A 188 -44.30 25.19 -2.46
CA GLN A 188 -44.79 26.56 -2.29
C GLN A 188 -44.14 27.47 -3.34
N THR A 189 -44.94 28.06 -4.22
CA THR A 189 -44.44 28.90 -5.33
C THR A 189 -44.43 30.38 -4.96
N SER A 190 -45.42 30.88 -4.21
CA SER A 190 -45.43 32.27 -3.76
C SER A 190 -46.03 32.46 -2.37
N GLN A 191 -45.56 33.50 -1.69
CA GLN A 191 -46.07 33.95 -0.41
C GLN A 191 -46.09 35.48 -0.37
N THR A 192 -47.28 36.06 -0.41
CA THR A 192 -47.48 37.50 -0.28
C THR A 192 -48.29 37.76 0.98
N ASN A 193 -47.64 38.31 2.01
CA ASN A 193 -48.30 38.74 3.24
C ASN A 193 -48.45 40.26 3.23
N ASN A 194 -49.66 40.74 2.95
CA ASN A 194 -50.01 42.16 2.93
C ASN A 194 -50.78 42.58 4.18
N ALA A 195 -50.72 41.81 5.28
CA ALA A 195 -51.42 42.17 6.52
C ALA A 195 -51.01 43.57 7.00
N ALA A 196 -52.00 44.45 7.14
CA ALA A 196 -51.83 45.82 7.60
C ALA A 196 -52.97 46.19 8.55
N PRO A 197 -52.78 47.17 9.46
CA PRO A 197 -53.89 47.77 10.20
C PRO A 197 -54.83 48.48 9.23
N VAL A 198 -56.13 48.23 9.37
CA VAL A 198 -57.18 48.76 8.47
C VAL A 198 -58.08 49.68 9.26
N ALA A 199 -58.31 50.89 8.74
CA ALA A 199 -59.26 51.84 9.31
C ALA A 199 -60.69 51.27 9.27
N GLU A 200 -61.53 51.64 10.22
CA GLU A 200 -62.95 51.28 10.19
C GLU A 200 -63.63 51.85 8.95
N SER A 201 -64.45 51.05 8.27
CA SER A 201 -65.16 51.51 7.08
C SER A 201 -66.20 52.56 7.46
N THR A 202 -66.15 53.71 6.81
CA THR A 202 -67.00 54.87 7.14
C THR A 202 -68.30 54.93 6.32
N ALA A 203 -68.54 53.99 5.40
CA ALA A 203 -69.73 53.95 4.55
C ALA A 203 -70.19 52.52 4.22
N THR A 204 -71.51 52.30 4.13
CA THR A 204 -72.13 51.04 3.67
C THR A 204 -72.35 50.97 2.16
N ALA A 205 -72.15 52.08 1.44
CA ALA A 205 -72.22 52.14 -0.02
C ALA A 205 -70.89 51.68 -0.63
N ASP A 206 -70.94 50.99 -1.78
CA ASP A 206 -69.75 50.56 -2.51
C ASP A 206 -68.87 51.80 -2.82
N PRO A 207 -67.64 51.90 -2.29
CA PRO A 207 -66.86 53.13 -2.35
C PRO A 207 -66.37 53.52 -3.75
N GLY A 208 -66.74 52.79 -4.81
CA GLY A 208 -66.36 53.06 -6.20
C GLY A 208 -64.86 52.85 -6.51
N SER A 209 -64.03 52.79 -5.47
CA SER A 209 -62.63 52.39 -5.50
C SER A 209 -62.32 51.58 -4.24
N MET A 210 -61.99 50.30 -4.45
CA MET A 210 -61.59 49.40 -3.37
C MET A 210 -60.13 49.65 -2.98
N ASN A 211 -59.90 50.59 -2.07
CA ASN A 211 -58.56 50.94 -1.58
C ASN A 211 -58.51 50.95 -0.03
N ALA A 212 -57.30 50.92 0.54
CA ALA A 212 -57.09 50.87 1.99
C ALA A 212 -57.65 52.10 2.73
N ALA A 213 -57.82 53.24 2.06
CA ALA A 213 -58.39 54.46 2.64
C ALA A 213 -59.90 54.34 2.92
N ASN A 214 -60.59 53.40 2.28
CA ASN A 214 -62.03 53.16 2.44
C ASN A 214 -62.36 52.00 3.41
N GLY A 215 -61.38 51.56 4.23
CA GLY A 215 -61.54 50.43 5.14
C GLY A 215 -61.49 49.05 4.46
N VAL A 216 -61.01 48.98 3.21
CA VAL A 216 -60.80 47.71 2.50
C VAL A 216 -59.58 47.00 3.06
N LYS A 217 -59.77 45.74 3.47
CA LYS A 217 -58.69 44.92 4.01
C LYS A 217 -57.76 44.46 2.89
N PRO A 218 -56.42 44.55 3.07
CA PRO A 218 -55.48 44.07 2.07
C PRO A 218 -55.53 42.54 1.94
N GLU A 219 -55.46 42.05 0.71
CA GLU A 219 -55.48 40.62 0.40
C GLU A 219 -54.05 40.05 0.45
N SER A 220 -53.90 38.94 1.17
CA SER A 220 -52.69 38.13 1.19
C SER A 220 -52.90 36.87 0.33
N ALA A 221 -51.83 36.40 -0.32
CA ALA A 221 -51.90 35.27 -1.23
C ALA A 221 -50.83 34.21 -0.92
N LEU A 222 -51.21 32.95 -1.03
CA LEU A 222 -50.32 31.79 -0.97
C LEU A 222 -50.58 30.93 -2.21
N ALA A 223 -49.53 30.63 -2.97
CA ALA A 223 -49.63 29.74 -4.11
C ALA A 223 -48.83 28.46 -3.87
N TRP A 224 -49.44 27.35 -4.24
CA TRP A 224 -48.88 26.01 -4.13
C TRP A 224 -48.98 25.31 -5.48
N ALA A 225 -47.95 24.56 -5.85
CA ALA A 225 -47.94 23.73 -7.04
C ALA A 225 -47.70 22.29 -6.62
N LYS A 226 -48.44 21.34 -7.22
CA LYS A 226 -48.09 19.93 -7.12
C LYS A 226 -46.94 19.67 -8.08
N VAL A 227 -45.84 19.14 -7.57
CA VAL A 227 -44.66 18.76 -8.35
C VAL A 227 -44.48 17.26 -8.24
N THR A 228 -44.21 16.62 -9.37
CA THR A 228 -43.93 15.19 -9.46
C THR A 228 -42.48 15.02 -9.85
N THR A 229 -41.70 14.35 -8.99
CA THR A 229 -40.30 14.02 -9.27
C THR A 229 -40.16 12.50 -9.39
N PRO A 230 -39.67 11.98 -10.53
CA PRO A 230 -39.37 10.57 -10.68
C PRO A 230 -38.13 10.16 -9.88
N VAL A 231 -38.11 8.94 -9.37
CA VAL A 231 -36.91 8.33 -8.79
C VAL A 231 -35.96 7.93 -9.91
N ARG A 232 -34.70 8.40 -9.83
CA ARG A 232 -33.65 8.13 -10.80
C ARG A 232 -32.62 7.14 -10.24
N THR A 233 -31.99 6.39 -11.13
CA THR A 233 -30.95 5.42 -10.79
C THR A 233 -29.59 6.01 -11.11
N ILE A 234 -28.71 6.05 -10.12
CA ILE A 234 -27.30 6.40 -10.27
C ILE A 234 -26.52 5.09 -10.14
N ALA A 235 -25.71 4.75 -11.13
CA ALA A 235 -24.98 3.49 -11.14
C ALA A 235 -23.64 3.61 -11.87
N HIS A 236 -22.66 2.84 -11.41
CA HIS A 236 -21.39 2.64 -12.10
C HIS A 236 -20.86 1.23 -11.84
N TRP A 237 -19.94 0.75 -12.67
CA TRP A 237 -19.42 -0.61 -12.54
C TRP A 237 -17.94 -0.69 -12.90
N ILE A 238 -17.25 -1.67 -12.31
CA ILE A 238 -15.84 -1.94 -12.57
C ILE A 238 -15.64 -3.42 -12.89
N PRO A 239 -14.94 -3.76 -14.00
CA PRO A 239 -14.51 -5.13 -14.26
C PRO A 239 -13.28 -5.51 -13.43
N LEU A 240 -13.27 -6.70 -12.86
CA LEU A 240 -12.12 -7.29 -12.16
C LEU A 240 -11.87 -8.73 -12.60
N THR A 241 -10.62 -9.21 -12.48
CA THR A 241 -10.33 -10.63 -12.68
C THR A 241 -10.64 -11.44 -11.42
N LYS A 242 -11.13 -12.68 -11.57
CA LYS A 242 -11.43 -13.56 -10.42
C LYS A 242 -10.21 -13.80 -9.53
N ARG A 243 -9.02 -13.86 -10.13
CA ARG A 243 -7.75 -14.03 -9.42
C ARG A 243 -7.39 -12.81 -8.56
N ALA A 244 -7.54 -11.61 -9.09
CA ALA A 244 -7.30 -10.39 -8.31
C ALA A 244 -8.26 -10.28 -7.11
N LEU A 245 -9.50 -10.76 -7.26
CA LEU A 245 -10.48 -10.79 -6.19
C LEU A 245 -10.18 -11.86 -5.12
N SER A 246 -9.63 -13.02 -5.51
CA SER A 246 -9.30 -14.12 -4.58
C SER A 246 -8.02 -13.89 -3.80
N ASP A 247 -7.01 -13.29 -4.44
CA ASP A 247 -5.64 -13.25 -3.90
C ASP A 247 -5.43 -12.07 -2.94
N ALA A 248 -6.30 -11.06 -2.97
CA ALA A 248 -6.18 -9.85 -2.17
C ALA A 248 -7.50 -9.46 -1.48
N ALA A 249 -7.70 -9.95 -0.24
CA ALA A 249 -8.87 -9.63 0.57
C ALA A 249 -9.08 -8.10 0.77
N GLN A 250 -7.99 -7.32 0.76
CA GLN A 250 -8.04 -5.86 0.85
C GLN A 250 -8.64 -5.18 -0.39
N VAL A 251 -8.44 -5.76 -1.58
CA VAL A 251 -8.93 -5.19 -2.85
C VAL A 251 -10.46 -5.12 -2.86
N ARG A 252 -11.14 -6.10 -2.26
CA ARG A 252 -12.60 -6.06 -2.11
C ARG A 252 -13.07 -4.87 -1.27
N SER A 253 -12.49 -4.69 -0.08
CA SER A 253 -12.88 -3.58 0.81
C SER A 253 -12.58 -2.20 0.20
N ILE A 254 -11.51 -2.11 -0.57
CA ILE A 254 -11.12 -0.89 -1.30
C ILE A 254 -12.15 -0.63 -2.40
N ILE A 255 -12.44 -1.60 -3.27
CA ILE A 255 -13.42 -1.43 -4.34
C ILE A 255 -14.80 -1.09 -3.77
N ASP A 256 -15.25 -1.76 -2.72
CA ASP A 256 -16.55 -1.48 -2.10
C ASP A 256 -16.62 -0.03 -1.57
N ALA A 257 -15.54 0.49 -1.00
CA ALA A 257 -15.45 1.88 -0.57
C ALA A 257 -15.36 2.86 -1.75
N PHE A 258 -14.63 2.53 -2.81
CA PHE A 258 -14.53 3.34 -4.03
C PHE A 258 -15.89 3.51 -4.68
N LEU A 259 -16.60 2.40 -4.86
CA LEU A 259 -17.87 2.39 -5.56
C LEU A 259 -18.94 3.16 -4.77
N ARG A 260 -19.05 2.92 -3.46
CA ARG A 260 -19.98 3.68 -2.62
C ARG A 260 -19.71 5.17 -2.64
N TYR A 261 -18.44 5.57 -2.51
CA TYR A 261 -18.05 6.96 -2.57
C TYR A 261 -18.40 7.59 -3.93
N GLY A 262 -18.09 6.93 -5.05
CA GLY A 262 -18.40 7.47 -6.37
C GLY A 262 -19.91 7.63 -6.63
N LEU A 263 -20.75 6.77 -6.05
CA LEU A 263 -22.21 6.95 -6.08
C LEU A 263 -22.66 8.18 -5.30
N GLU A 264 -22.14 8.36 -4.08
CA GLU A 264 -22.48 9.52 -3.25
C GLU A 264 -21.93 10.83 -3.86
N GLU A 265 -20.79 10.76 -4.55
CA GLU A 265 -20.17 11.89 -5.27
C GLU A 265 -21.05 12.37 -6.42
N GLU A 266 -21.47 11.46 -7.31
CA GLU A 266 -22.39 11.79 -8.41
C GLU A 266 -23.77 12.24 -7.89
N LEU A 267 -24.25 11.68 -6.77
CA LEU A 267 -25.48 12.15 -6.14
C LEU A 267 -25.37 13.63 -5.73
N GLU A 268 -24.26 14.02 -5.08
CA GLU A 268 -24.03 15.41 -4.67
C GLU A 268 -23.97 16.35 -5.89
N ASP A 269 -23.29 15.93 -6.97
CA ASP A 269 -23.24 16.66 -8.23
C ASP A 269 -24.65 16.84 -8.84
N GLN A 270 -25.46 15.78 -8.88
CA GLN A 270 -26.82 15.81 -9.40
C GLN A 270 -27.78 16.65 -8.53
N MET A 271 -27.61 16.65 -7.21
CA MET A 271 -28.41 17.47 -6.30
C MET A 271 -28.19 18.97 -6.50
N ILE A 272 -26.99 19.38 -6.91
CA ILE A 272 -26.65 20.78 -7.16
C ILE A 272 -26.89 21.16 -8.62
N ALA A 273 -26.20 20.48 -9.55
CA ALA A 273 -26.10 20.84 -10.96
C ALA A 273 -26.99 20.00 -11.89
N GLY A 274 -27.83 19.10 -11.35
CA GLY A 274 -28.74 18.28 -12.15
C GLY A 274 -29.68 19.12 -13.01
N ASP A 275 -29.76 18.81 -14.30
CA ASP A 275 -30.55 19.55 -15.29
C ASP A 275 -32.03 19.12 -15.34
N GLY A 276 -32.41 18.08 -14.60
CA GLY A 276 -33.76 17.50 -14.59
C GLY A 276 -34.19 16.90 -15.93
N THR A 277 -33.29 16.73 -16.91
CA THR A 277 -33.61 16.16 -18.23
C THR A 277 -33.19 14.70 -18.34
N GLY A 278 -33.94 13.91 -19.11
CA GLY A 278 -33.64 12.49 -19.29
C GLY A 278 -33.68 11.70 -17.98
N GLU A 279 -32.52 11.24 -17.53
CA GLU A 279 -32.33 10.47 -16.28
C GLU A 279 -31.68 11.26 -15.15
N ASN A 280 -31.36 12.53 -15.37
CA ASN A 280 -30.77 13.39 -14.34
C ASN A 280 -31.82 13.87 -13.33
N LEU A 281 -31.35 14.24 -12.12
CA LEU A 281 -32.19 14.84 -11.09
C LEU A 281 -32.43 16.33 -11.37
N GLU A 282 -33.53 16.89 -10.85
CA GLU A 282 -33.74 18.34 -10.85
C GLU A 282 -32.91 18.96 -9.72
N GLY A 283 -31.69 19.41 -10.02
CA GLY A 283 -30.76 19.98 -9.06
C GLY A 283 -31.10 21.43 -8.68
N LEU A 284 -30.51 21.91 -7.58
CA LEU A 284 -30.77 23.26 -7.04
C LEU A 284 -30.54 24.38 -8.06
N ALA A 285 -29.56 24.24 -8.96
CA ALA A 285 -29.27 25.20 -10.03
C ALA A 285 -30.44 25.35 -11.03
N THR A 286 -31.14 24.26 -11.31
CA THR A 286 -32.17 24.20 -12.36
C THR A 286 -33.58 24.43 -11.82
N VAL A 287 -33.79 24.26 -10.51
CA VAL A 287 -35.10 24.44 -9.88
C VAL A 287 -35.62 25.86 -10.09
N SER A 288 -36.79 25.95 -10.74
CA SER A 288 -37.47 27.24 -10.91
C SER A 288 -37.91 27.84 -9.56
N GLY A 289 -37.56 29.11 -9.35
CA GLY A 289 -37.92 29.88 -8.17
C GLY A 289 -36.80 30.03 -7.13
N VAL A 290 -35.63 29.44 -7.37
CA VAL A 290 -34.39 29.81 -6.67
C VAL A 290 -34.05 31.27 -7.03
N GLN A 291 -33.63 32.04 -6.04
CA GLN A 291 -33.34 33.45 -6.24
C GLN A 291 -31.89 33.63 -6.69
N ALA A 292 -31.61 34.61 -7.55
CA ALA A 292 -30.23 34.98 -7.87
C ALA A 292 -29.79 36.22 -7.08
N GLN A 293 -28.57 36.22 -6.54
CA GLN A 293 -27.88 37.36 -5.99
C GLN A 293 -26.69 37.67 -6.90
N ALA A 294 -26.80 38.74 -7.66
CA ALA A 294 -25.70 39.25 -8.47
C ALA A 294 -24.54 39.71 -7.58
N TRP A 295 -23.35 39.62 -8.16
CA TRP A 295 -22.13 40.13 -7.56
C TRP A 295 -22.28 41.61 -7.16
N ASP A 296 -21.69 41.93 -6.02
CA ASP A 296 -21.56 43.25 -5.45
C ASP A 296 -20.10 43.44 -5.03
N THR A 297 -19.73 44.62 -4.52
CA THR A 297 -18.34 45.06 -4.26
C THR A 297 -17.32 43.99 -3.90
N ASP A 298 -17.68 43.05 -3.01
CA ASP A 298 -16.84 41.95 -2.56
C ASP A 298 -17.68 40.67 -2.37
N PRO A 299 -17.08 39.47 -2.45
CA PRO A 299 -17.80 38.22 -2.16
C PRO A 299 -18.36 38.17 -0.73
N LEU A 300 -17.72 38.84 0.25
CA LEU A 300 -18.24 38.94 1.62
C LEU A 300 -19.52 39.78 1.71
N THR A 301 -19.59 40.91 0.99
CA THR A 301 -20.80 41.75 0.96
C THR A 301 -21.91 41.05 0.20
N THR A 302 -21.57 40.39 -0.91
CA THR A 302 -22.49 39.60 -1.74
C THR A 302 -23.11 38.45 -0.94
N THR A 303 -22.31 37.66 -0.23
CA THR A 303 -22.81 36.55 0.63
C THR A 303 -23.69 37.05 1.79
N ARG A 304 -23.41 38.24 2.35
CA ARG A 304 -24.25 38.86 3.38
C ARG A 304 -25.60 39.33 2.84
N LYS A 305 -25.60 39.92 1.64
CA LYS A 305 -26.83 40.32 0.92
C LYS A 305 -27.67 39.10 0.58
N ALA A 306 -27.06 38.01 0.11
CA ALA A 306 -27.73 36.74 -0.18
C ALA A 306 -28.45 36.18 1.07
N LYS A 307 -27.78 36.12 2.23
CA LYS A 307 -28.40 35.71 3.51
C LYS A 307 -29.59 36.60 3.91
N THR A 308 -29.49 37.90 3.65
CA THR A 308 -30.59 38.84 3.93
C THR A 308 -31.76 38.60 2.97
N LYS A 309 -31.47 38.28 1.71
CA LYS A 309 -32.47 37.97 0.69
C LYS A 309 -33.26 36.69 1.00
N VAL A 310 -32.61 35.64 1.54
CA VAL A 310 -33.29 34.44 2.06
C VAL A 310 -34.31 34.82 3.16
N ARG A 311 -33.96 35.75 4.07
CA ARG A 311 -34.87 36.20 5.13
C ARG A 311 -36.01 37.08 4.63
N LEU A 312 -35.72 38.03 3.75
CA LEU A 312 -36.70 39.03 3.31
C LEU A 312 -37.69 38.45 2.29
N VAL A 313 -37.17 37.82 1.24
CA VAL A 313 -37.97 37.31 0.12
C VAL A 313 -38.41 35.88 0.40
N GLY A 314 -37.47 35.02 0.81
CA GLY A 314 -37.75 33.62 1.11
C GLY A 314 -38.49 33.40 2.43
N ARG A 315 -38.64 34.44 3.27
CA ARG A 315 -39.26 34.37 4.60
C ARG A 315 -38.74 33.20 5.44
N SER A 316 -37.47 32.86 5.24
CA SER A 316 -36.83 31.66 5.78
C SER A 316 -35.53 32.01 6.47
N VAL A 317 -35.05 31.13 7.37
CA VAL A 317 -33.76 31.31 8.02
C VAL A 317 -32.78 30.36 7.36
N ALA A 318 -31.79 30.92 6.67
CA ALA A 318 -30.71 30.14 6.08
C ALA A 318 -29.93 29.37 7.16
N ASN A 319 -29.53 28.14 6.85
CA ASN A 319 -28.82 27.25 7.77
C ASN A 319 -27.35 26.99 7.39
N ALA A 320 -27.00 27.04 6.09
CA ALA A 320 -25.62 26.85 5.63
C ALA A 320 -25.33 27.63 4.34
N TYR A 321 -24.05 27.77 4.02
CA TYR A 321 -23.55 28.14 2.69
C TYR A 321 -22.95 26.89 2.02
N LEU A 322 -23.18 26.72 0.72
CA LEU A 322 -22.44 25.79 -0.14
C LEU A 322 -21.53 26.60 -1.04
N LEU A 323 -20.23 26.32 -0.99
CA LEU A 323 -19.21 27.03 -1.78
C LEU A 323 -18.21 26.03 -2.36
N ASN A 324 -17.66 26.36 -3.52
CA ASN A 324 -16.51 25.65 -4.06
C ASN A 324 -15.25 25.94 -3.21
N PRO A 325 -14.36 24.97 -2.97
CA PRO A 325 -13.10 25.20 -2.28
C PRO A 325 -12.25 26.34 -2.87
N ALA A 326 -12.26 26.54 -4.20
CA ALA A 326 -11.53 27.63 -4.86
C ALA A 326 -12.10 29.02 -4.54
N ASP A 327 -13.42 29.13 -4.39
CA ASP A 327 -14.07 30.37 -3.99
C ASP A 327 -13.85 30.65 -2.50
N LEU A 328 -13.81 29.59 -1.69
CA LEU A 328 -13.49 29.69 -0.27
C LEU A 328 -12.04 30.14 -0.06
N GLU A 329 -11.08 29.63 -0.85
CA GLU A 329 -9.71 30.14 -0.87
C GLU A 329 -9.67 31.64 -1.17
N THR A 330 -10.43 32.08 -2.18
CA THR A 330 -10.52 33.51 -2.52
C THR A 330 -11.05 34.32 -1.34
N ILE A 331 -12.05 33.81 -0.61
CA ILE A 331 -12.61 34.45 0.58
C ILE A 331 -11.62 34.47 1.75
N ASP A 332 -10.87 33.39 1.97
CA ASP A 332 -9.88 33.26 3.03
C ASP A 332 -8.70 34.23 2.82
N LEU A 333 -8.32 34.44 1.56
CA LEU A 333 -7.24 35.33 1.17
C LEU A 333 -7.65 36.81 1.10
N LEU A 334 -8.92 37.15 1.35
CA LEU A 334 -9.36 38.55 1.37
C LEU A 334 -8.66 39.34 2.47
N GLN A 335 -8.21 40.54 2.08
CA GLN A 335 -7.53 41.48 2.94
C GLN A 335 -8.29 42.81 2.99
N ASP A 336 -8.14 43.52 4.11
CA ASP A 336 -8.51 44.93 4.18
C ASP A 336 -7.50 45.82 3.43
N ASN A 337 -7.80 47.12 3.35
CA ASN A 337 -6.91 48.10 2.71
C ASN A 337 -5.54 48.25 3.41
N GLU A 338 -5.39 47.67 4.61
CA GLU A 338 -4.15 47.64 5.39
C GLU A 338 -3.42 46.28 5.27
N ALA A 339 -3.79 45.43 4.31
CA ALA A 339 -3.22 44.11 4.06
C ALA A 339 -3.39 43.10 5.21
N ARG A 340 -4.43 43.26 6.04
CA ARG A 340 -4.79 42.31 7.10
C ARG A 340 -5.86 41.37 6.61
N PHE A 341 -5.64 40.06 6.79
CA PHE A 341 -6.63 39.04 6.43
C PHE A 341 -7.86 39.09 7.33
N TYR A 342 -9.06 39.01 6.75
CA TYR A 342 -10.31 38.98 7.51
C TYR A 342 -10.44 37.73 8.40
N PHE A 343 -9.83 36.61 8.01
CA PHE A 343 -9.91 35.32 8.71
C PHE A 343 -8.67 34.98 9.53
N GLY A 344 -7.85 35.98 9.89
CA GLY A 344 -6.70 35.79 10.79
C GLY A 344 -5.42 35.32 10.12
N GLY A 345 -5.43 35.14 8.79
CA GLY A 345 -4.25 34.87 7.97
C GLY A 345 -3.62 33.48 8.21
N PRO A 346 -2.44 33.21 7.62
CA PRO A 346 -1.85 31.87 7.57
C PRO A 346 -1.45 31.27 8.92
N SER A 347 -1.24 32.09 9.95
CA SER A 347 -0.83 31.67 11.29
C SER A 347 -1.98 31.51 12.29
N GLY A 348 -3.20 31.91 11.90
CA GLY A 348 -4.42 31.76 12.70
C GLY A 348 -5.25 30.54 12.28
N ALA A 349 -6.46 30.41 12.83
CA ALA A 349 -7.42 29.39 12.41
C ALA A 349 -7.86 29.52 10.93
N GLY A 350 -7.47 30.62 10.25
CA GLY A 350 -7.13 30.72 8.83
C GLY A 350 -8.21 30.38 7.80
N THR A 351 -9.37 29.89 8.21
CA THR A 351 -10.36 29.28 7.33
C THR A 351 -11.74 29.84 7.64
N ALA A 352 -12.47 30.24 6.60
CA ALA A 352 -13.85 30.72 6.66
C ALA A 352 -14.86 29.58 6.92
N GLY A 353 -14.60 28.71 7.90
CA GLY A 353 -15.51 27.61 8.26
C GLY A 353 -16.89 28.09 8.74
N THR A 354 -16.99 29.36 9.15
CA THR A 354 -18.28 30.03 9.35
C THR A 354 -18.29 31.40 8.69
N LEU A 355 -19.29 31.65 7.83
CA LEU A 355 -19.53 32.95 7.21
C LEU A 355 -20.80 33.57 7.76
N TRP A 356 -20.68 34.80 8.28
CA TRP A 356 -21.81 35.57 8.84
C TRP A 356 -22.63 34.82 9.90
N GLY A 357 -22.01 33.88 10.63
CA GLY A 357 -22.66 33.04 11.64
C GLY A 357 -23.46 31.87 11.06
N LEU A 358 -23.21 31.44 9.82
CA LEU A 358 -23.66 30.17 9.25
C LEU A 358 -22.44 29.30 8.93
N PRO A 359 -22.52 27.97 9.11
CA PRO A 359 -21.49 27.05 8.65
C PRO A 359 -21.34 27.11 7.13
N VAL A 360 -20.10 26.99 6.66
CA VAL A 360 -19.78 26.82 5.24
C VAL A 360 -19.51 25.36 4.96
N VAL A 361 -20.16 24.85 3.93
CA VAL A 361 -20.05 23.48 3.45
C VAL A 361 -19.30 23.56 2.12
N GLU A 362 -18.06 23.13 2.14
CA GLU A 362 -17.20 23.04 0.97
C GLU A 362 -17.64 21.85 0.11
N THR A 363 -17.93 22.12 -1.16
CA THR A 363 -18.30 21.09 -2.12
C THR A 363 -17.84 21.48 -3.52
N GLU A 364 -17.19 20.56 -4.22
CA GLU A 364 -16.74 20.76 -5.60
C GLU A 364 -17.88 20.58 -6.62
N ALA A 365 -19.04 20.05 -6.18
CA ALA A 365 -20.25 19.94 -6.98
C ALA A 365 -20.81 21.32 -7.39
N VAL A 366 -20.49 22.37 -6.63
CA VAL A 366 -20.80 23.75 -7.01
C VAL A 366 -19.73 24.25 -7.99
N PRO A 367 -20.11 24.73 -9.19
CA PRO A 367 -19.17 25.36 -10.11
C PRO A 367 -18.45 26.55 -9.47
N ALA A 368 -17.15 26.69 -9.74
CA ALA A 368 -16.38 27.83 -9.26
C ALA A 368 -16.98 29.15 -9.75
N GLY A 369 -16.97 30.16 -8.89
CA GLY A 369 -17.61 31.46 -9.10
C GLY A 369 -19.08 31.50 -8.74
N THR A 370 -19.68 30.36 -8.37
CA THR A 370 -21.08 30.30 -7.90
C THR A 370 -21.13 29.78 -6.46
N GLY A 371 -22.12 30.24 -5.69
CA GLY A 371 -22.38 29.74 -4.34
C GLY A 371 -23.87 29.60 -4.07
N TYR A 372 -24.25 28.82 -3.08
CA TYR A 372 -25.65 28.71 -2.64
C TYR A 372 -25.80 29.01 -1.16
N VAL A 373 -26.84 29.76 -0.81
CA VAL A 373 -27.26 29.96 0.58
C VAL A 373 -28.75 29.71 0.68
N GLY A 374 -29.17 28.97 1.70
CA GLY A 374 -30.58 28.72 1.89
C GLY A 374 -30.88 27.96 3.14
N ASP A 375 -32.14 27.53 3.25
CA ASP A 375 -32.60 26.61 4.28
C ASP A 375 -32.65 25.20 3.70
N PHE A 376 -31.53 24.47 3.77
CA PHE A 376 -31.40 23.12 3.21
C PHE A 376 -32.32 22.09 3.86
N ARG A 377 -32.95 22.40 5.00
CA ARG A 377 -34.02 21.56 5.56
C ARG A 377 -35.25 21.51 4.65
N LYS A 378 -35.39 22.45 3.71
CA LYS A 378 -36.47 22.50 2.71
C LYS A 378 -36.11 21.82 1.39
N ALA A 379 -34.87 21.39 1.26
CA ALA A 379 -34.45 20.42 0.27
C ALA A 379 -34.62 19.03 0.88
N VAL A 380 -35.21 18.11 0.12
CA VAL A 380 -35.50 16.76 0.58
C VAL A 380 -34.93 15.77 -0.42
N LEU A 381 -34.12 14.86 0.12
CA LEU A 381 -33.64 13.68 -0.59
C LEU A 381 -34.51 12.50 -0.18
N TRP A 382 -35.06 11.80 -1.17
CA TRP A 382 -35.80 10.57 -0.96
C TRP A 382 -35.02 9.38 -1.51
N ASP A 383 -34.52 8.54 -0.61
CA ASP A 383 -33.85 7.30 -0.98
C ASP A 383 -34.90 6.20 -1.20
N ARG A 384 -34.95 5.68 -2.42
CA ARG A 384 -35.73 4.50 -2.79
C ARG A 384 -34.94 3.22 -2.51
N GLU A 385 -33.67 3.25 -2.88
CA GLU A 385 -32.74 2.15 -2.72
C GLU A 385 -31.38 2.73 -2.34
N GLN A 386 -30.90 2.35 -1.17
CA GLN A 386 -29.56 2.73 -0.71
C GLN A 386 -28.50 2.08 -1.60
N ALA A 387 -27.30 2.67 -1.62
CA ALA A 387 -26.16 2.15 -2.37
C ALA A 387 -25.95 0.65 -2.12
N SER A 388 -26.25 -0.14 -3.15
CA SER A 388 -26.10 -1.60 -3.14
C SER A 388 -24.99 -1.99 -4.10
N ILE A 389 -24.27 -3.05 -3.77
CA ILE A 389 -23.19 -3.60 -4.60
C ILE A 389 -23.57 -5.02 -4.98
N THR A 390 -23.66 -5.27 -6.28
CA THR A 390 -23.98 -6.56 -6.86
C THR A 390 -22.82 -7.05 -7.73
N ILE A 391 -22.57 -8.35 -7.69
CA ILE A 391 -21.43 -8.98 -8.38
C ILE A 391 -21.97 -10.02 -9.35
N SER A 392 -21.52 -9.98 -10.60
CA SER A 392 -21.90 -10.96 -11.63
C SER A 392 -20.70 -11.39 -12.47
N ASP A 393 -20.58 -12.69 -12.73
CA ASP A 393 -19.59 -13.27 -13.64
C ASP A 393 -20.18 -13.64 -15.00
N SER A 394 -21.49 -13.51 -15.18
CA SER A 394 -22.22 -13.80 -16.42
C SER A 394 -22.38 -12.58 -17.35
N HIS A 395 -21.66 -11.49 -17.10
CA HIS A 395 -21.72 -10.29 -17.94
C HIS A 395 -20.92 -10.48 -19.24
N ALA A 396 -21.60 -10.48 -20.39
CA ALA A 396 -21.00 -10.62 -21.72
C ALA A 396 -19.99 -11.78 -21.80
N ASN A 397 -18.73 -11.49 -22.12
CA ASN A 397 -17.65 -12.49 -22.25
C ASN A 397 -16.84 -12.66 -20.96
N PHE A 398 -17.31 -12.18 -19.81
CA PHE A 398 -16.53 -12.20 -18.56
C PHE A 398 -16.40 -13.62 -18.01
N PHE A 399 -17.44 -14.43 -18.18
CA PHE A 399 -17.43 -15.84 -17.79
C PHE A 399 -16.27 -16.61 -18.44
N ILE A 400 -16.10 -16.45 -19.77
CA ILE A 400 -15.03 -17.13 -20.52
C ILE A 400 -13.65 -16.52 -20.30
N ARG A 401 -13.56 -15.29 -19.79
CA ARG A 401 -12.31 -14.56 -19.52
C ARG A 401 -11.89 -14.58 -18.04
N ASN A 402 -12.59 -15.32 -17.19
CA ASN A 402 -12.38 -15.32 -15.74
C ASN A 402 -12.43 -13.91 -15.13
N MET A 403 -13.34 -13.08 -15.63
CA MET A 403 -13.63 -11.75 -15.11
C MET A 403 -14.98 -11.72 -14.38
N VAL A 404 -15.17 -10.66 -13.60
CA VAL A 404 -16.36 -10.39 -12.81
C VAL A 404 -16.67 -8.89 -12.95
N ALA A 405 -17.94 -8.56 -13.11
CA ALA A 405 -18.43 -7.19 -13.04
C ALA A 405 -18.94 -6.92 -11.62
N ILE A 406 -18.45 -5.84 -11.01
CA ILE A 406 -18.97 -5.32 -9.75
C ILE A 406 -19.76 -4.06 -10.11
N LEU A 407 -21.08 -4.13 -9.95
CA LEU A 407 -22.02 -3.05 -10.18
C LEU A 407 -22.37 -2.43 -8.83
N ALA A 408 -22.30 -1.12 -8.73
CA ALA A 408 -22.91 -0.40 -7.62
C ALA A 408 -24.01 0.52 -8.16
N GLU A 409 -25.16 0.49 -7.50
CA GLU A 409 -26.33 1.27 -7.88
C GLU A 409 -27.06 1.83 -6.66
N MET A 410 -27.69 2.98 -6.84
CA MET A 410 -28.61 3.58 -5.89
C MET A 410 -29.77 4.23 -6.63
N ARG A 411 -30.91 4.35 -5.95
CA ARG A 411 -32.10 4.99 -6.52
C ARG A 411 -32.59 6.08 -5.58
N ALA A 412 -32.60 7.31 -6.07
CA ALA A 412 -32.97 8.48 -5.29
C ALA A 412 -33.83 9.46 -6.09
N ALA A 413 -34.61 10.26 -5.39
CA ALA A 413 -35.26 11.46 -5.93
C ALA A 413 -34.89 12.65 -5.06
N PHE A 414 -34.75 13.81 -5.67
CA PHE A 414 -34.45 15.06 -4.98
C PHE A 414 -35.50 16.11 -5.29
N GLY A 415 -35.91 16.88 -4.30
CA GLY A 415 -36.88 17.94 -4.51
C GLY A 415 -36.79 19.06 -3.49
N VAL A 416 -37.17 20.25 -3.94
CA VAL A 416 -37.15 21.47 -3.14
C VAL A 416 -38.58 21.91 -2.87
N ILE A 417 -38.97 21.91 -1.59
CA ILE A 417 -40.34 22.26 -1.15
C ILE A 417 -40.59 23.76 -1.32
N GLN A 418 -39.57 24.58 -1.09
CA GLN A 418 -39.68 26.03 -1.12
C GLN A 418 -38.44 26.63 -1.81
N PRO A 419 -38.46 26.78 -3.15
CA PRO A 419 -37.32 27.29 -3.91
C PRO A 419 -36.90 28.70 -3.51
N ASN A 420 -37.87 29.56 -3.15
CA ASN A 420 -37.56 30.92 -2.72
C ASN A 420 -36.77 31.00 -1.40
N ALA A 421 -36.61 29.90 -0.67
CA ALA A 421 -35.75 29.84 0.51
C ALA A 421 -34.26 29.66 0.16
N PHE A 422 -33.93 29.53 -1.13
CA PHE A 422 -32.57 29.40 -1.64
C PHE A 422 -32.20 30.61 -2.49
N VAL A 423 -30.93 31.00 -2.39
CA VAL A 423 -30.32 32.06 -3.18
C VAL A 423 -29.02 31.52 -3.77
N GLU A 424 -28.94 31.52 -5.09
CA GLU A 424 -27.72 31.39 -5.88
C GLU A 424 -26.95 32.71 -5.81
N ILE A 425 -25.65 32.63 -5.59
CA ILE A 425 -24.75 33.75 -5.37
C ILE A 425 -23.73 33.74 -6.49
N ASP A 426 -23.63 34.84 -7.22
CA ASP A 426 -22.52 35.09 -8.13
C ASP A 426 -21.35 35.66 -7.34
N LEU A 427 -20.23 34.94 -7.32
CA LEU A 427 -19.01 35.31 -6.61
C LEU A 427 -17.98 35.94 -7.55
N THR A 428 -18.29 36.00 -8.85
CA THR A 428 -17.44 36.60 -9.89
C THR A 428 -17.97 37.96 -10.32
N ALA A 429 -17.05 38.90 -10.59
CA ALA A 429 -17.36 40.28 -10.99
C ALA A 429 -17.64 40.44 -12.49
#